data_AF-A0A8T1WFR9-F1
#
_entry.id   AF-A0A8T1WFR9-F1
#
_cell.length_a   1.000
_cell.length_b   1.000
_cell.length_c   1.000
_cell.angle_alpha   90.00
_cell.angle_beta   90.00
_cell.angle_gamma   90.00
#
_symmetry.space_group_name_H-M   'P 1'
#
loop_
_entity.id
_entity.type
_entity.pdbx_description
1 polymer ?
#
loop_
_entity_poly.entity_id
_entity_poly.type
_entity_poly.pdbx_seq_one_letter_code
_entity_poly.pdbx_strand_id
1 'polypeptide(L)'
;MAVRCTVELQVADGRTGRNISSMLYPRAMLIRRRGGLEVMSDDPPLHKAIKIQAHKYEVYSSYAAMGKLALLRRERTRITQFNLREGDPEEMETGSRGTLDACARPPSGYQTLSGRTYGPD
;
A
#
# COMPACT_ATOMS: atom_id res chain seq x y z
N MET A 1 -13.48 -0.17 6.32
CA MET A 1 -13.67 -1.17 5.25
C MET A 1 -12.47 -2.09 5.25
N ALA A 2 -12.67 -3.39 5.12
CA ALA A 2 -11.61 -4.39 5.19
C ALA A 2 -11.86 -5.47 4.13
N VAL A 3 -10.90 -5.66 3.24
CA VAL A 3 -10.98 -6.58 2.11
C VAL A 3 -10.14 -7.79 2.43
N ARG A 4 -10.71 -8.99 2.35
CA ARG A 4 -9.94 -10.24 2.43
C ARG A 4 -9.25 -10.48 1.11
N CYS A 5 -7.97 -10.84 1.14
CA CYS A 5 -7.17 -11.07 -0.05
C CYS A 5 -5.98 -11.99 0.24
N THR A 6 -5.38 -12.51 -0.82
CA THR A 6 -4.07 -13.15 -0.77
C THR A 6 -2.99 -12.09 -0.96
N VAL A 7 -2.00 -12.05 -0.07
CA VAL A 7 -0.86 -11.14 -0.16
C VAL A 7 0.41 -11.94 -0.43
N GLU A 8 1.08 -11.64 -1.53
CA GLU A 8 2.46 -12.08 -1.75
C GLU A 8 3.40 -10.94 -1.40
N LEU A 9 4.21 -11.13 -0.35
CA LEU A 9 5.27 -10.23 0.07
C LEU A 9 6.57 -10.64 -0.62
N GLN A 10 7.08 -9.79 -1.50
CA GLN A 10 8.37 -9.98 -2.14
C GLN A 10 9.36 -8.95 -1.60
N VAL A 11 10.56 -9.42 -1.27
CA VAL A 11 11.69 -8.58 -0.89
C VAL A 11 12.77 -8.80 -1.93
N ALA A 12 13.23 -7.72 -2.54
CA ALA A 12 14.30 -7.71 -3.52
C ALA A 12 15.45 -6.81 -3.07
N ASP A 13 16.64 -7.10 -3.58
CA ASP A 13 17.83 -6.28 -3.38
C ASP A 13 17.66 -4.93 -4.11
N GLY A 14 17.86 -3.83 -3.38
CA GLY A 14 17.61 -2.49 -3.91
C GLY A 14 18.60 -2.05 -4.99
N ARG A 15 19.76 -2.69 -5.13
CA ARG A 15 20.78 -2.35 -6.14
C ARG A 15 20.62 -3.15 -7.41
N THR A 16 20.31 -4.43 -7.28
CA THR A 16 20.28 -5.40 -8.39
C THR A 16 18.87 -5.74 -8.84
N GLY A 17 17.84 -5.42 -8.05
CA GLY A 17 16.46 -5.83 -8.29
C GLY A 17 16.21 -7.33 -8.12
N ARG A 18 17.24 -8.10 -7.71
CA ARG A 18 17.14 -9.54 -7.54
C ARG A 18 16.23 -9.87 -6.36
N ASN A 19 15.26 -10.76 -6.57
CA ASN A 19 14.43 -11.29 -5.49
C ASN A 19 15.31 -11.99 -4.44
N ILE A 20 15.19 -11.56 -3.19
CA ILE A 20 15.85 -12.14 -2.01
C ILE A 20 14.92 -13.17 -1.37
N SER A 21 13.63 -12.83 -1.23
CA SER A 21 12.64 -13.71 -0.63
C SER A 21 11.23 -13.38 -1.11
N SER A 22 10.38 -14.39 -1.18
CA SER A 22 8.94 -14.24 -1.35
C SER A 22 8.19 -15.03 -0.27
N MET A 23 7.14 -14.44 0.29
CA MET A 23 6.26 -15.07 1.28
C MET A 23 4.80 -14.87 0.85
N LEU A 24 3.96 -15.89 1.05
CA LEU A 24 2.55 -15.86 0.68
C LEU A 24 1.67 -15.89 1.92
N TYR A 25 0.68 -15.01 1.98
CA TYR A 25 -0.30 -14.89 3.05
C TYR A 25 -1.70 -15.03 2.45
N PRO A 26 -2.27 -16.24 2.41
CA PRO A 26 -3.55 -16.51 1.75
C PRO A 26 -4.77 -15.95 2.51
N ARG A 27 -4.58 -15.49 3.75
CA ARG A 27 -5.64 -14.99 4.63
C ARG A 27 -5.35 -13.58 5.13
N ALA A 28 -4.79 -12.75 4.26
CA ALA A 28 -4.52 -11.36 4.60
C ALA A 28 -5.78 -10.49 4.50
N MET A 29 -5.76 -9.40 5.25
CA MET A 29 -6.78 -8.36 5.28
C MET A 29 -6.14 -7.04 4.86
N LEU A 30 -6.70 -6.41 3.83
CA LEU A 30 -6.41 -5.03 3.46
C LEU A 30 -7.45 -4.12 4.12
N ILE A 31 -7.02 -3.29 5.07
CA ILE A 31 -7.89 -2.41 5.84
C ILE A 31 -7.68 -0.97 5.39
N ARG A 32 -8.77 -0.32 4.99
CA ARG A 32 -8.77 1.12 4.70
C ARG A 32 -9.02 1.91 5.98
N ARG A 33 -8.12 2.86 6.27
CA ARG A 33 -8.21 3.82 7.37
C ARG A 33 -8.21 5.26 6.83
N ARG A 34 -8.58 6.22 7.69
CA ARG A 34 -8.62 7.66 7.35
C ARG A 34 -7.27 8.23 6.88
N GLY A 35 -6.15 7.58 7.22
CA GLY A 35 -4.79 8.02 6.88
C GLY A 35 -4.01 7.09 5.95
N GLY A 36 -4.64 6.08 5.35
CA GLY A 36 -3.96 5.15 4.43
C GLY A 36 -4.52 3.73 4.46
N LEU A 37 -3.71 2.79 3.94
CA LEU A 37 -4.01 1.37 3.95
C LEU A 37 -3.22 0.66 5.06
N GLU A 38 -3.79 -0.42 5.58
CA GLU A 38 -3.11 -1.33 6.48
C GLU A 38 -3.21 -2.74 5.91
N VAL A 39 -2.09 -3.47 5.89
CA VAL A 39 -2.07 -4.89 5.50
C VAL A 39 -1.76 -5.71 6.74
N MET A 40 -2.59 -6.71 7.02
CA MET A 40 -2.35 -7.66 8.11
C MET A 40 -2.69 -9.08 7.68
N SER A 41 -2.12 -10.07 8.34
CA SER A 41 -2.49 -11.49 8.22
C SER A 41 -2.46 -12.10 9.62
N ASP A 42 -3.19 -13.19 9.85
CA ASP A 42 -3.07 -13.92 11.11
C ASP A 42 -1.67 -14.56 11.26
N ASP A 43 -0.99 -14.81 10.13
CA ASP A 43 0.33 -15.43 10.08
C ASP A 43 1.47 -14.41 10.28
N PRO A 44 2.49 -14.70 11.11
CA PRO A 44 3.71 -13.91 11.17
C PRO A 44 4.48 -13.84 9.84
N PRO A 45 5.24 -12.77 9.57
CA PRO A 45 5.35 -11.51 10.32
C PRO A 45 4.15 -10.56 10.24
N LEU A 46 3.16 -10.80 9.38
CA LEU A 46 2.03 -9.88 9.15
C LEU A 46 0.95 -9.88 10.25
N HIS A 47 1.11 -10.68 11.31
CA HIS A 47 0.31 -10.59 12.55
C HIS A 47 0.24 -9.18 13.15
N LYS A 48 1.22 -8.32 12.85
CA LYS A 48 1.17 -6.88 13.14
C LYS A 48 0.84 -6.13 11.85
N ALA A 49 -0.23 -5.34 11.90
CA ALA A 49 -0.65 -4.52 10.77
C ALA A 49 0.46 -3.60 10.26
N ILE A 50 0.81 -3.75 8.98
CA ILE A 50 1.74 -2.87 8.29
C ILE A 50 0.97 -1.66 7.77
N LYS A 51 1.29 -0.49 8.32
CA LYS A 51 0.73 0.78 7.86
C LYS A 51 1.41 1.22 6.56
N ILE A 52 0.63 1.24 5.50
CA ILE A 52 1.00 1.73 4.17
C ILE A 52 0.77 3.24 4.15
N GLN A 53 1.85 3.99 4.34
CA GLN A 53 1.83 5.44 4.29
C GLN A 53 2.03 5.92 2.86
N ALA A 54 1.13 6.78 2.37
CA ALA A 54 1.14 7.34 1.03
C ALA A 54 2.50 7.83 0.53
N HIS A 55 3.26 8.51 1.38
CA HIS A 55 4.57 9.07 1.04
C HIS A 55 5.73 8.05 1.07
N LYS A 56 5.48 6.81 1.50
CA LYS A 56 6.50 5.74 1.59
C LYS A 56 6.25 4.59 0.61
N TYR A 57 5.05 4.51 0.05
CA TYR A 57 4.63 3.41 -0.79
C TYR A 57 4.07 3.95 -2.11
N GLU A 58 4.58 3.43 -3.21
CA GLU A 58 3.95 3.56 -4.53
C GLU A 58 2.77 2.58 -4.60
N VAL A 59 1.63 3.03 -5.12
CA VAL A 59 0.39 2.25 -5.21
C VAL A 59 0.04 2.06 -6.69
N TYR A 60 0.02 0.81 -7.14
CA TYR A 60 -0.33 0.43 -8.51
C TYR A 60 -1.70 -0.22 -8.52
N SER A 61 -2.72 0.55 -8.88
CA SER A 61 -4.15 0.17 -8.83
C SER A 61 -4.78 -0.11 -10.19
N SER A 62 -4.00 -0.18 -11.28
CA SER A 62 -4.51 -0.39 -12.64
C SER A 62 -5.32 -1.68 -12.80
N TYR A 63 -5.14 -2.66 -11.89
CA TYR A 63 -5.85 -3.93 -11.88
C TYR A 63 -6.79 -4.09 -10.66
N ALA A 64 -7.14 -2.99 -9.97
CA ALA A 64 -7.99 -3.03 -8.79
C ALA A 64 -9.38 -3.59 -9.09
N ALA A 65 -9.97 -3.22 -10.25
CA ALA A 65 -11.21 -3.78 -10.77
C ALA A 65 -11.12 -5.28 -11.15
N MET A 66 -9.94 -5.90 -11.04
CA MET A 66 -9.73 -7.35 -11.15
C MET A 66 -9.38 -8.00 -9.80
N GLY A 67 -9.59 -7.29 -8.69
CA GLY A 67 -9.23 -7.77 -7.35
C GLY A 67 -7.73 -7.78 -7.08
N LYS A 68 -6.95 -6.98 -7.81
CA LYS A 68 -5.48 -6.95 -7.72
C LYS A 68 -4.95 -5.55 -7.41
N LEU A 69 -4.03 -5.46 -6.46
CA LEU A 69 -3.36 -4.21 -6.10
C LEU A 69 -1.90 -4.52 -5.81
N ALA A 70 -0.99 -3.65 -6.23
CA ALA A 70 0.42 -3.76 -5.84
C ALA A 70 0.88 -2.53 -5.08
N LEU A 71 1.60 -2.76 -3.99
CA LEU A 71 2.19 -1.71 -3.16
C LEU A 71 3.70 -1.91 -3.15
N LEU A 72 4.45 -0.87 -3.48
CA LEU A 72 5.90 -0.95 -3.58
C LEU A 72 6.54 0.07 -2.64
N ARG A 73 7.42 -0.38 -1.77
CA ARG A 73 8.30 0.47 -0.97
C ARG A 73 9.73 0.28 -1.40
N ARG A 74 10.38 1.37 -1.79
CA ARG A 74 11.79 1.39 -2.15
C ARG A 74 12.59 1.97 -1.00
N GLU A 75 13.55 1.21 -0.52
CA GLU A 75 14.54 1.61 0.46
C GLU A 75 15.94 1.55 -0.17
N ARG A 76 16.92 2.18 0.48
CA ARG A 76 18.29 2.29 -0.07
C ARG A 76 18.93 0.94 -0.43
N THR A 77 18.59 -0.12 0.30
CA THR A 77 19.19 -1.45 0.12
C THR A 77 18.16 -2.52 -0.21
N ARG A 78 16.85 -2.21 -0.17
CA ARG A 78 15.78 -3.20 -0.31
C ARG A 78 14.59 -2.61 -1.03
N ILE A 79 13.94 -3.44 -1.84
CA ILE A 79 12.64 -3.15 -2.43
C ILE A 79 11.66 -4.15 -1.82
N THR A 80 10.58 -3.65 -1.25
CA THR A 80 9.51 -4.49 -0.68
C THR A 80 8.25 -4.28 -1.50
N GLN A 81 7.71 -5.37 -2.04
CA GLN A 81 6.51 -5.36 -2.86
C GLN A 81 5.44 -6.23 -2.20
N PHE A 82 4.24 -5.69 -2.06
CA PHE A 82 3.05 -6.40 -1.63
C PHE A 82 2.15 -6.56 -2.85
N ASN A 83 1.99 -7.79 -3.33
CA ASN A 83 1.05 -8.10 -4.39
C ASN A 83 -0.22 -8.67 -3.75
N LEU A 84 -1.26 -7.84 -3.68
CA LEU A 84 -2.57 -8.23 -3.22
C LEU A 84 -3.34 -8.79 -4.41
N ARG A 85 -3.95 -9.96 -4.21
CA ARG A 85 -4.67 -10.72 -5.22
C ARG A 85 -5.94 -11.30 -4.61
N GLU A 86 -6.88 -11.67 -5.46
CA GLU A 86 -8.12 -12.36 -5.04
C GLU A 86 -8.93 -11.54 -4.02
N GLY A 87 -8.75 -10.22 -4.01
CA GLY A 87 -9.64 -9.33 -3.28
C GLY A 87 -10.94 -9.14 -4.03
N ASP A 88 -11.98 -8.76 -3.29
CA ASP A 88 -13.22 -8.32 -3.94
C ASP A 88 -12.93 -7.10 -4.85
N PRO A 89 -13.27 -7.15 -6.14
CA PRO A 89 -12.95 -6.09 -7.09
C PRO A 89 -13.56 -4.73 -6.75
N GLU A 90 -14.82 -4.69 -6.31
CA GLU A 90 -15.52 -3.45 -5.98
C GLU A 90 -14.89 -2.81 -4.74
N GLU A 91 -14.57 -3.65 -3.75
CA GLU A 91 -13.90 -3.22 -2.54
C GLU A 91 -12.46 -2.76 -2.79
N MET A 92 -11.71 -3.45 -3.65
CA MET A 92 -10.34 -3.10 -4.03
C MET A 92 -10.29 -1.80 -4.83
N GLU A 93 -11.22 -1.59 -5.76
CA GLU A 93 -11.34 -0.36 -6.54
C GLU A 93 -11.70 0.83 -5.63
N THR A 94 -12.69 0.64 -4.76
CA THR A 94 -13.08 1.64 -3.75
C THR A 94 -11.94 1.93 -2.78
N GLY A 95 -11.21 0.89 -2.37
CA GLY A 95 -10.07 0.98 -1.45
C GLY A 95 -8.88 1.73 -2.04
N SER A 96 -8.53 1.42 -3.29
CA SER A 96 -7.41 2.02 -4.01
C SER A 96 -7.67 3.49 -4.36
N ARG A 97 -8.86 3.83 -4.85
CA ARG A 97 -9.23 5.23 -5.17
C ARG A 97 -9.13 6.14 -3.95
N GLY A 98 -9.65 5.68 -2.81
CA GLY A 98 -9.56 6.43 -1.56
C GLY A 98 -8.14 6.59 -1.00
N THR A 99 -7.23 5.70 -1.38
CA THR A 99 -5.81 5.80 -1.00
C THR A 99 -5.09 6.80 -1.89
N LEU A 100 -5.32 6.75 -3.20
CA LEU A 100 -4.81 7.74 -4.14
C LEU A 100 -5.29 9.16 -3.80
N ASP A 101 -6.55 9.31 -3.41
CA ASP A 101 -7.10 10.59 -2.92
C ASP A 101 -6.38 11.08 -1.66
N ALA A 102 -6.02 10.18 -0.74
CA ALA A 102 -5.25 10.51 0.46
C ALA A 102 -3.77 10.80 0.16
N CYS A 103 -3.19 10.20 -0.88
CA CYS A 103 -1.86 10.55 -1.39
C CYS A 103 -1.86 11.93 -2.07
N ALA A 104 -2.93 12.28 -2.78
CA ALA A 104 -3.08 13.54 -3.49
C ALA A 104 -3.42 14.72 -2.56
N ARG A 105 -4.00 14.45 -1.39
CA ARG A 105 -4.28 15.47 -0.38
C ARG A 105 -3.08 15.61 0.57
N PRO A 106 -2.41 16.77 0.64
CA PRO A 106 -1.44 17.00 1.69
C PRO A 106 -2.10 16.83 3.06
N PRO A 107 -1.35 16.39 4.10
CA PRO A 107 -1.88 16.28 5.45
C PRO A 107 -2.53 17.63 5.83
N SER A 108 -3.76 17.55 6.33
CA SER A 108 -4.61 18.70 6.67
C SER A 108 -3.84 19.68 7.57
N GLY A 109 -3.36 20.76 6.97
CA GLY A 109 -2.42 21.71 7.56
C GLY A 109 -1.64 22.48 6.50
N TYR A 110 -1.44 21.88 5.32
CA TYR A 110 -0.87 22.55 4.15
C TYR A 110 -1.97 22.80 3.12
N GLN A 111 -2.44 24.04 2.98
CA GLN A 111 -3.28 24.43 1.85
C GLN A 111 -2.38 24.70 0.65
N THR A 112 -2.53 23.91 -0.42
CA THR A 112 -1.91 24.19 -1.71
C THR A 112 -2.73 25.25 -2.45
N LEU A 113 -2.41 26.52 -2.25
CA LEU A 113 -2.83 27.59 -3.16
C LEU A 113 -1.65 27.86 -4.11
N SER A 114 -1.84 27.57 -5.41
CA SER A 114 -1.00 28.10 -6.49
C SER A 114 0.53 27.88 -6.32
N GLY A 115 0.98 26.65 -6.08
CA GLY A 115 2.36 26.25 -6.40
C GLY A 115 3.48 26.70 -5.46
N ARG A 116 3.21 27.05 -4.20
CA ARG A 116 4.25 27.20 -3.16
C ARG A 116 3.84 26.56 -1.84
N THR A 117 4.73 25.74 -1.29
CA THR A 117 4.58 25.11 0.03
C THR A 117 5.14 26.04 1.11
N TYR A 118 4.32 26.43 2.09
CA TYR A 118 4.77 27.13 3.30
C TYR A 118 4.43 26.26 4.52
N GLY A 119 5.41 26.10 5.41
CA GLY A 119 5.26 25.37 6.68
C GLY A 119 4.57 26.20 7.77
N PRO A 120 4.05 25.56 8.82
CA PRO A 120 3.51 26.28 9.98
C PRO A 120 4.63 26.92 10.79
N ASP A 121 4.41 28.15 11.24
CA ASP A 121 5.22 28.86 12.25
C ASP A 121 5.20 28.15 13.62
#